data_AF-X1V909-F1
#
_entry.id   AF-X1V909-F1
#
_cell.length_a   1.000
_cell.length_b   1.000
_cell.length_c   1.000
_cell.angle_alpha   90.00
_cell.angle_beta   90.00
_cell.angle_gamma   90.00
#
_symmetry.space_group_name_H-M   'P 1'
#
loop_
_entity.id
_entity.type
_entity.pdbx_description
1 polymer ?
#
loop_
_entity_poly.entity_id
_entity_poly.type
_entity_poly.pdbx_seq_one_letter_code
_entity_poly.pdbx_strand_id
1 'polypeptide(L)' 'MNSRERVRKAINHQETDRIPLDLGSTLVTGIQASTYAKLRQSLGLKDKSVRVADPFQILGEVDMETIGKLG' A
#
# COMPACT_ATOMS: atom_id res chain seq x y z
N MET A 1 8.28 13.79 7.94
CA MET A 1 6.82 14.04 7.82
C MET A 1 6.11 12.72 8.07
N ASN A 2 5.05 12.68 8.88
CA ASN A 2 4.25 11.46 9.03
C ASN A 2 3.23 11.31 7.88
N SER A 3 2.63 10.12 7.76
CA SER A 3 1.67 9.82 6.68
C SER A 3 0.51 10.83 6.61
N ARG A 4 -0.07 11.20 7.76
CA ARG A 4 -1.19 12.14 7.83
C ARG A 4 -0.79 13.57 7.43
N GLU A 5 0.36 14.04 7.90
CA GLU A 5 0.90 15.35 7.53
C GLU A 5 1.16 15.44 6.03
N ARG A 6 1.70 14.37 5.43
CA ARG A 6 1.99 14.29 4.00
C ARG A 6 0.75 14.44 3.14
N VAL A 7 -0.31 13.70 3.47
CA VAL A 7 -1.60 13.84 2.77
C VAL A 7 -2.16 15.25 2.90
N ARG A 8 -2.14 15.84 4.11
CA ARG A 8 -2.66 17.20 4.32
C ARG A 8 -1.87 18.24 3.52
N LYS A 9 -0.55 18.17 3.50
CA LYS A 9 0.29 19.09 2.72
C LYS A 9 0.05 18.96 1.22
N ALA A 10 -0.01 17.73 0.70
CA ALA A 10 -0.27 17.48 -0.72
C ALA A 10 -1.62 18.07 -1.17
N ILE A 11 -2.69 17.87 -0.40
CA ILE A 11 -4.02 18.44 -0.69
C ILE A 11 -4.00 19.98 -0.68
N ASN A 12 -3.13 20.59 0.14
CA ASN A 12 -2.95 22.04 0.18
C ASN A 12 -1.92 22.57 -0.83
N HIS A 13 -1.50 21.76 -1.81
CA HIS A 13 -0.49 22.12 -2.82
C HIS A 13 0.84 22.60 -2.23
N GLN A 14 1.21 22.05 -1.07
CA GLN A 14 2.49 22.32 -0.41
C GLN A 14 3.50 21.21 -0.70
N GLU A 15 4.78 21.56 -0.75
CA GLU A 15 5.86 20.58 -0.94
C GLU A 15 5.87 19.52 0.18
N THR A 16 6.04 18.27 -0.24
CA THR A 16 6.05 17.09 0.64
C THR A 16 7.42 16.42 0.58
N ASP A 17 7.74 15.61 1.59
CA ASP A 17 8.98 14.81 1.61
C ASP A 17 8.99 13.72 0.51
N ARG A 18 7.81 13.32 0.04
CA ARG A 18 7.57 12.44 -1.11
C ARG A 18 6.07 12.40 -1.46
N ILE A 19 5.74 11.77 -2.58
CA ILE A 19 4.35 11.54 -3.01
C ILE A 19 3.59 10.69 -1.95
N PRO A 20 2.40 11.10 -1.48
CA PRO A 20 1.55 10.26 -0.63
C PRO A 20 1.09 9.00 -1.36
N LEU A 21 1.04 7.87 -0.64
CA LEU A 21 0.58 6.59 -1.16
C LEU A 21 -0.70 6.15 -0.45
N ASP A 22 -1.69 5.68 -1.21
CA ASP A 22 -2.81 4.88 -0.69
C ASP A 22 -2.46 3.40 -0.83
N LEU A 23 -2.55 2.65 0.27
CA LEU A 23 -2.13 1.26 0.38
C LEU A 23 -3.24 0.43 1.05
N GLY A 24 -4.38 0.30 0.38
CA GLY A 24 -5.47 -0.58 0.84
C GLY A 24 -6.40 0.03 1.88
N SER A 25 -6.75 1.31 1.76
CA SER A 25 -7.72 2.00 2.63
C SER A 25 -9.15 1.39 2.63
N THR A 26 -9.56 0.76 1.52
CA THR A 26 -10.87 0.12 1.34
C THR A 26 -10.71 -1.23 0.63
N LEU A 27 -11.79 -2.02 0.56
CA LEU A 27 -11.80 -3.31 -0.13
C LEU A 27 -11.39 -3.22 -1.61
N VAL A 28 -11.64 -2.07 -2.26
CA VAL A 28 -11.41 -1.85 -3.70
C VAL A 28 -10.15 -1.05 -4.02
N THR A 29 -9.37 -0.66 -3.00
CA THR A 29 -8.10 0.10 -3.17
C THR A 29 -6.86 -0.76 -2.89
N GLY A 30 -7.02 -2.08 -2.95
CA GLY A 30 -5.91 -3.03 -2.81
C GLY A 30 -5.03 -3.12 -4.06
N ILE A 31 -4.04 -4.00 -4.00
CA ILE A 31 -3.12 -4.29 -5.11
C ILE A 31 -3.49 -5.67 -5.67
N GLN A 32 -3.51 -5.84 -6.99
CA GLN A 32 -3.77 -7.16 -7.60
C GLN A 32 -2.87 -8.23 -6.96
N ALA A 33 -3.44 -9.36 -6.53
CA ALA A 33 -2.80 -10.31 -5.61
C ALA A 33 -1.44 -10.83 -6.09
N SER A 34 -1.30 -11.14 -7.38
CA SER A 34 -0.02 -11.56 -7.99
C SER A 34 1.01 -10.43 -8.05
N THR A 35 0.58 -9.20 -8.30
CA THR A 35 1.46 -8.02 -8.26
C THR A 35 1.91 -7.73 -6.83
N TYR A 36 1.00 -7.87 -5.86
CA TYR A 36 1.31 -7.67 -4.45
C TYR A 36 2.32 -8.72 -3.95
N ALA A 37 2.19 -9.98 -4.36
CA ALA A 37 3.18 -11.02 -4.06
C ALA A 37 4.58 -10.65 -4.57
N LYS A 38 4.68 -10.17 -5.82
CA LYS A 38 5.95 -9.70 -6.41
C LYS A 38 6.52 -8.48 -5.69
N LEU A 39 5.66 -7.54 -5.27
CA LEU A 39 6.08 -6.37 -4.49
C LEU A 39 6.65 -6.78 -3.13
N ARG A 40 6.02 -7.74 -2.43
CA ARG A 40 6.56 -8.25 -1.17
C ARG A 40 7.95 -8.87 -1.35
N GLN A 41 8.15 -9.64 -2.43
CA GLN A 41 9.45 -10.21 -2.76
C GLN A 41 10.49 -9.12 -3.04
N SER A 42 10.15 -8.07 -3.81
CA SER A 42 11.09 -6.99 -4.11
C SER A 42 11.44 -6.12 -2.89
N LEU A 43 10.55 -6.04 -1.90
CA LEU A 43 10.79 -5.38 -0.61
C LEU A 43 11.58 -6.25 0.38
N GLY A 44 11.92 -7.49 0.02
CA GLY A 44 12.60 -8.45 0.90
C GLY A 44 11.76 -8.90 2.10
N LEU A 45 10.43 -8.86 1.96
CA LEU A 45 9.51 -9.33 3.00
C LEU A 45 9.38 -10.85 2.98
N LYS A 46 8.99 -11.44 4.11
CA LYS A 46 8.81 -12.90 4.21
C LYS A 46 7.85 -13.39 3.13
N ASP A 47 8.27 -14.44 2.41
CA ASP A 47 7.41 -15.12 1.45
C ASP A 47 6.23 -15.77 2.20
N LYS A 48 5.03 -15.34 1.82
CA LYS A 48 3.76 -15.79 2.39
C LYS A 48 2.67 -15.61 1.35
N SER A 49 1.64 -16.45 1.44
CA SER A 49 0.47 -16.31 0.58
C SER A 49 -0.18 -14.94 0.77
N VAL A 50 -0.60 -14.35 -0.35
CA VAL A 50 -1.41 -13.14 -0.34
C VAL A 50 -2.85 -13.53 -0.07
N ARG A 51 -3.44 -12.95 0.98
CA ARG A 51 -4.88 -13.07 1.22
C ARG A 51 -5.62 -12.18 0.23
N VAL A 52 -6.57 -12.75 -0.51
CA VAL A 52 -7.45 -11.99 -1.40
C VAL A 52 -8.57 -11.39 -0.57
N ALA A 53 -8.65 -10.06 -0.54
CA ALA A 53 -9.69 -9.30 0.16
C ALA A 53 -10.90 -9.01 -0.74
N ASP A 54 -10.67 -8.80 -2.03
CA ASP A 54 -11.71 -8.67 -3.05
C ASP A 54 -11.54 -9.78 -4.10
N PRO A 55 -12.37 -10.84 -4.05
CA PRO A 55 -12.30 -11.94 -5.02
C PRO A 55 -12.78 -11.57 -6.43
N PHE A 56 -13.61 -10.54 -6.59
CA PHE A 56 -14.10 -10.14 -7.90
C PHE A 56 -12.98 -9.46 -8.70
N GLN A 57 -12.22 -8.59 -8.03
CA GLN A 57 -11.09 -7.87 -8.63
C GLN A 57 -9.73 -8.60 -8.43
N ILE A 58 -9.70 -9.65 -7.62
CA ILE A 58 -8.49 -10.38 -7.21
C ILE A 58 -7.48 -9.43 -6.54
N LEU A 59 -7.97 -8.59 -5.63
CA LEU A 59 -7.13 -7.67 -4.86
C LEU A 59 -6.65 -8.32 -3.57
N GLY A 60 -5.35 -8.20 -3.32
CA GLY A 60 -4.70 -8.63 -2.09
C GLY A 60 -4.93 -7.65 -0.94
N GLU A 61 -5.07 -8.19 0.26
CA GLU A 61 -5.00 -7.46 1.52
C GLU A 61 -3.58 -6.91 1.71
N VAL A 62 -3.43 -5.58 1.74
CA VAL A 62 -2.14 -4.94 2.00
C VAL A 62 -1.89 -4.90 3.51
N ASP A 63 -0.88 -5.63 3.97
CA ASP A 63 -0.57 -5.75 5.40
C ASP A 63 0.27 -4.61 5.97
N MET A 64 0.27 -4.52 7.30
CA MET A 64 1.03 -3.51 8.05
C MET A 64 2.54 -3.60 7.85
N GLU A 65 3.07 -4.79 7.55
CA GLU A 65 4.48 -5.00 7.24
C GLU A 65 4.86 -4.25 5.94
N THR A 66 4.03 -4.35 4.91
CA THR A 66 4.21 -3.65 3.64
C THR A 66 3.96 -2.15 3.78
N ILE A 67 2.91 -1.77 4.51
CA ILE A 67 2.62 -0.36 4.82
C ILE A 67 3.80 0.27 5.55
N GLY A 68 4.40 -0.43 6.52
CA GLY A 68 5.58 0.08 7.24
C GLY A 68 6.82 0.25 6.35
N LYS A 69 7.03 -0.62 5.36
CA LYS A 69 8.14 -0.51 4.40
C LYS A 69 7.97 0.63 3.40
N LEU A 70 6.75 0.83 2.90
CA LEU A 70 6.46 1.84 1.89
C LEU A 70 6.16 3.21 2.52
N GLY A 71 5.60 3.23 3.72
CA GLY A 71 5.45 4.34 4.68
C GLY A 71 4.25 5.28 4.49
#